data_AF-S6TZU9-F1
#
_entry.id   AF-S6TZU9-F1
#
_cell.length_a   1.000
_cell.length_b   1.000
_cell.length_c   1.000
_cell.angle_alpha   90.00
_cell.angle_beta   90.00
_cell.angle_gamma   90.00
#
_symmetry.space_group_name_H-M   'P 1'
#
loop_
_entity.id
_entity.type
_entity.pdbx_description
1 polymer ?
#
loop_
_entity_poly.entity_id
_entity_poly.type
_entity_poly.pdbx_seq_one_letter_code
_entity_poly.pdbx_strand_id
1 'polypeptide(L)'
;TLLPSVGERIHAPLYVFDEQRYWCDAQQQPVTQTPDLLLEAGRKVVLQEGANLDLPRLERLYHCVTQLHAIYVDQMARQCVHASIDQGAEPLSILRGGRLLPRHRQLLVRLLNACVEDGYYTLEHGRYRSARPIPYEQRPALLAELRSCCEGLDVIADTVERAGEQLFAMMSGAVEPVSVIFPESASSGVEVLYQQFSFGRYFNQIAAGVITGLIHEHQHSGRGPLRILEVGGGTGGTTAWLLPELRNVADVRYCFTDISALFSRRAEEKFSEYDFVEYAQFDLQKPASEQGFRAGHYDLIVAANVIHATQHVGQTLHNL
;
A
#
# COMPACT_ATOMS: atom_id res chain seq x y z
N THR A 1 5.15 31.69 14.23
CA THR A 1 4.06 31.95 13.27
C THR A 1 4.58 31.56 11.90
N LEU A 2 4.40 30.29 11.56
CA LEU A 2 5.03 29.65 10.41
C LEU A 2 4.22 29.97 9.15
N LEU A 3 4.73 30.94 8.40
CA LEU A 3 4.35 31.38 7.04
C LEU A 3 3.13 32.32 6.93
N PRO A 4 3.34 33.65 6.87
CA PRO A 4 2.39 34.55 6.24
C PRO A 4 2.63 34.52 4.73
N SER A 5 1.79 33.82 3.98
CA SER A 5 1.73 33.93 2.52
C SER A 5 0.29 34.22 2.07
N VAL A 6 0.17 34.89 0.94
CA VAL A 6 -1.11 35.34 0.37
C VAL A 6 -1.47 34.36 -0.74
N GLY A 7 -2.54 33.57 -0.57
CA GLY A 7 -2.94 32.52 -1.51
C GLY A 7 -4.41 32.13 -1.41
N GLU A 8 -4.95 31.52 -2.47
CA GLU A 8 -6.35 31.14 -2.61
C GLU A 8 -6.57 29.66 -2.27
N ARG A 9 -7.69 29.35 -1.60
CA ARG A 9 -7.95 28.06 -0.95
C ARG A 9 -8.46 27.01 -1.94
N ILE A 10 -7.76 25.89 -2.09
CA ILE A 10 -8.20 24.75 -2.92
C ILE A 10 -8.53 23.51 -2.08
N HIS A 11 -9.55 22.77 -2.51
CA HIS A 11 -10.10 21.62 -1.80
C HIS A 11 -9.43 20.33 -2.30
N ALA A 12 -8.63 19.66 -1.47
CA ALA A 12 -8.19 18.31 -1.76
C ALA A 12 -9.37 17.31 -1.55
N PRO A 13 -9.41 16.18 -2.26
CA PRO A 13 -10.34 15.10 -1.95
C PRO A 13 -10.03 14.57 -0.54
N LEU A 14 -11.05 14.54 0.30
CA LEU A 14 -10.95 14.03 1.66
C LEU A 14 -11.04 12.50 1.62
N TYR A 15 -10.22 11.85 2.43
CA TYR A 15 -10.48 10.47 2.81
C TYR A 15 -11.82 10.41 3.56
N VAL A 16 -12.64 9.39 3.33
CA VAL A 16 -14.07 9.35 3.75
C VAL A 16 -14.28 9.55 5.27
N PHE A 17 -13.25 9.34 6.09
CA PHE A 17 -13.31 9.45 7.55
C PHE A 17 -12.46 10.58 8.14
N ASP A 18 -11.91 11.45 7.30
CA ASP A 18 -11.10 12.56 7.76
C ASP A 18 -11.90 13.87 7.77
N GLU A 19 -12.23 14.36 8.96
CA GLU A 19 -12.83 15.69 9.15
C GLU A 19 -11.77 16.80 9.10
N GLN A 20 -10.47 16.45 9.25
CA GLN A 20 -9.38 17.39 9.13
C GLN A 20 -9.02 17.63 7.66
N ARG A 21 -9.16 18.88 7.24
CA ARG A 21 -8.73 19.32 5.91
C ARG A 21 -7.24 19.61 5.95
N TYR A 22 -6.49 18.94 5.09
CA TYR A 22 -5.09 19.28 4.81
C TYR A 22 -5.03 20.30 3.67
N TRP A 23 -4.17 21.29 3.82
CA TRP A 23 -3.98 22.38 2.87
C TRP A 23 -2.57 22.33 2.31
N CYS A 24 -2.45 22.52 1.00
CA CYS A 24 -1.17 22.82 0.36
C CYS A 24 -1.18 24.29 -0.02
N ASP A 25 -0.35 25.09 0.65
CA ASP A 25 -0.17 26.50 0.30
C ASP A 25 0.76 26.59 -0.92
N ALA A 26 0.23 26.27 -2.10
CA ALA A 26 0.94 26.43 -3.37
C ALA A 26 0.31 27.58 -4.16
N GLN A 27 1.14 28.47 -4.70
CA GLN A 27 0.68 29.35 -5.78
C GLN A 27 0.15 28.44 -6.89
N GLN A 28 -1.09 28.70 -7.35
CA GLN A 28 -1.45 28.29 -8.70
C GLN A 28 -0.50 29.02 -9.64
N GLN A 29 0.65 28.40 -9.93
CA GLN A 29 1.28 28.65 -11.20
C GLN A 29 0.19 28.37 -12.24
N PRO A 30 -0.05 29.27 -13.20
CA PRO A 30 -0.89 28.90 -14.33
C PRO A 30 -0.34 27.57 -14.82
N VAL A 31 -1.15 26.50 -14.70
CA VAL A 31 -0.83 25.21 -15.29
C VAL A 31 -0.88 25.52 -16.78
N THR A 32 0.26 25.94 -17.33
CA THR A 32 0.50 25.84 -18.75
C THR A 32 0.21 24.38 -19.04
N GLN A 33 -0.92 24.11 -19.71
CA GLN A 33 -1.22 22.83 -20.32
C GLN A 33 -0.26 22.62 -21.49
N THR A 34 1.04 22.75 -21.23
CA THR A 34 2.03 22.10 -22.04
C THR A 34 1.75 20.62 -21.84
N PRO A 35 1.47 19.84 -22.90
CA PRO A 35 1.37 18.39 -22.76
C PRO A 35 2.64 17.92 -22.07
N ASP A 36 2.51 17.43 -20.84
CA ASP A 36 3.63 16.80 -20.16
C ASP A 36 3.83 15.47 -20.87
N LEU A 37 4.74 15.46 -21.84
CA LEU A 37 5.04 14.30 -22.68
C LEU A 37 5.45 13.09 -21.83
N LEU A 38 5.98 13.33 -20.62
CA LEU A 38 6.28 12.31 -19.61
C LEU A 38 5.01 11.56 -19.17
N LEU A 39 3.97 12.31 -18.83
CA LEU A 39 2.71 11.76 -18.34
C LEU A 39 1.85 11.20 -19.47
N GLU A 40 2.03 11.68 -20.70
CA GLU A 40 1.23 11.22 -21.85
C GLU A 40 1.49 9.74 -22.17
N ALA A 41 2.73 9.27 -22.04
CA ALA A 41 3.05 7.85 -22.18
C ALA A 41 2.34 7.00 -21.11
N GLY A 42 2.38 7.42 -19.85
CA GLY A 42 1.63 6.78 -18.76
C GLY A 42 0.12 6.79 -18.98
N ARG A 43 -0.46 7.91 -19.46
CA ARG A 43 -1.89 8.04 -19.77
C ARG A 43 -2.35 7.08 -20.85
N LYS A 44 -1.54 6.84 -21.88
CA LYS A 44 -1.85 5.82 -22.90
C LYS A 44 -1.95 4.43 -22.29
N VAL A 45 -1.03 4.09 -21.38
CA VAL A 45 -1.07 2.81 -20.65
C VAL A 45 -2.32 2.72 -19.75
N VAL A 46 -2.68 3.80 -19.05
CA VAL A 46 -3.93 3.85 -18.24
C VAL A 46 -5.15 3.44 -19.07
N LEU A 47 -5.29 4.00 -20.28
CA LEU A 47 -6.42 3.72 -21.17
C LEU A 47 -6.37 2.31 -21.75
N GLN A 48 -5.20 1.88 -22.21
CA GLN A 48 -5.00 0.58 -22.84
C GLN A 48 -5.19 -0.57 -21.84
N GLU A 49 -4.48 -0.53 -20.72
CA GLU A 49 -4.50 -1.61 -19.73
C GLU A 49 -5.76 -1.56 -18.86
N GLY A 50 -6.36 -0.37 -18.70
CA GLY A 50 -7.63 -0.20 -17.98
C GLY A 50 -8.78 -0.93 -18.66
N ALA A 51 -8.77 -1.01 -20.00
CA ALA A 51 -9.76 -1.76 -20.77
C ALA A 51 -9.68 -3.28 -20.55
N ASN A 52 -8.54 -3.79 -20.06
CA ASN A 52 -8.31 -5.21 -19.79
C ASN A 52 -8.65 -5.62 -18.35
N LEU A 53 -9.03 -4.66 -17.49
CA LEU A 53 -9.42 -4.95 -16.10
C LEU A 53 -10.82 -5.57 -16.05
N ASP A 54 -10.91 -6.77 -15.50
CA ASP A 54 -12.19 -7.40 -15.15
C ASP A 54 -12.75 -6.78 -13.86
N LEU A 55 -13.33 -5.58 -13.97
CA LEU A 55 -13.91 -4.86 -12.84
C LEU A 55 -15.00 -5.66 -12.10
N PRO A 56 -15.94 -6.35 -12.78
CA PRO A 56 -16.93 -7.18 -12.08
C PRO A 56 -16.31 -8.28 -11.21
N ARG A 57 -15.20 -8.92 -11.65
CA ARG A 57 -14.49 -9.89 -10.80
C ARG A 57 -13.85 -9.21 -9.59
N LEU A 58 -13.26 -8.04 -9.78
CA LEU A 58 -12.64 -7.30 -8.68
C LEU A 58 -13.65 -6.81 -7.65
N GLU A 59 -14.86 -6.43 -8.09
CA GLU A 59 -15.98 -6.13 -7.20
C GLU A 59 -16.41 -7.37 -6.39
N ARG A 60 -16.50 -8.55 -7.03
CA ARG A 60 -16.78 -9.81 -6.30
C ARG A 60 -15.70 -10.16 -5.29
N LEU A 61 -14.42 -9.99 -5.67
CA LEU A 61 -13.29 -10.16 -4.75
C LEU A 61 -13.43 -9.24 -3.53
N TYR A 62 -13.72 -7.95 -3.76
CA TYR A 62 -13.90 -6.99 -2.69
C TYR A 62 -15.07 -7.38 -1.77
N HIS A 63 -16.20 -7.80 -2.36
CA HIS A 63 -17.35 -8.29 -1.60
C HIS A 63 -16.99 -9.48 -0.68
N CYS A 64 -16.25 -10.46 -1.21
CA CYS A 64 -15.79 -11.62 -0.44
C CYS A 64 -14.93 -11.18 0.74
N VAL A 65 -13.93 -10.33 0.51
CA VAL A 65 -13.01 -9.85 1.55
C VAL A 65 -13.75 -9.04 2.63
N THR A 66 -14.69 -8.19 2.25
CA THR A 66 -15.55 -7.44 3.19
C THR A 66 -16.34 -8.37 4.11
N GLN A 67 -16.97 -9.41 3.57
CA GLN A 67 -17.76 -10.34 4.40
C GLN A 67 -16.87 -11.22 5.28
N LEU A 68 -15.74 -11.70 4.75
CA LEU A 68 -14.74 -12.45 5.53
C LEU A 68 -14.15 -11.60 6.65
N HIS A 69 -13.83 -10.33 6.40
CA HIS A 69 -13.40 -9.38 7.43
C HIS A 69 -14.40 -9.29 8.58
N ALA A 70 -15.68 -9.10 8.27
CA ALA A 70 -16.73 -9.05 9.29
C ALA A 70 -16.81 -10.34 10.12
N ILE A 71 -16.68 -11.50 9.47
CA ILE A 71 -16.65 -12.81 10.13
C ILE A 71 -15.49 -12.89 11.12
N TYR A 72 -14.26 -12.59 10.68
CA TYR A 72 -13.07 -12.74 11.51
C TYR A 72 -13.00 -11.72 12.65
N VAL A 73 -13.38 -10.46 12.38
CA VAL A 73 -13.40 -9.41 13.41
C VAL A 73 -14.46 -9.70 14.46
N ASP A 74 -15.66 -10.13 14.07
CA ASP A 74 -16.71 -10.47 15.02
C ASP A 74 -16.36 -11.72 15.84
N GLN A 75 -15.74 -12.75 15.24
CA GLN A 75 -15.20 -13.90 15.98
C GLN A 75 -14.18 -13.46 17.05
N MET A 76 -13.21 -12.64 16.67
CA MET A 76 -12.23 -12.10 17.62
C MET A 76 -12.91 -11.27 18.72
N ALA A 77 -13.85 -10.38 18.38
CA ALA A 77 -14.56 -9.56 19.35
C ALA A 77 -15.37 -10.43 20.34
N ARG A 78 -16.09 -11.44 19.85
CA ARG A 78 -16.84 -12.40 20.68
C ARG A 78 -15.92 -13.28 21.52
N GLN A 79 -14.72 -13.60 21.06
CA GLN A 79 -13.73 -14.28 21.89
C GLN A 79 -13.25 -13.39 23.05
N CYS A 80 -13.22 -12.07 22.86
CA CYS A 80 -12.80 -11.12 23.89
C CYS A 80 -13.89 -10.78 24.91
N VAL A 81 -15.15 -10.60 24.48
CA VAL A 81 -16.25 -10.09 25.33
C VAL A 81 -17.54 -10.91 25.26
N HIS A 82 -17.53 -12.05 24.58
CA HIS A 82 -18.68 -12.96 24.45
C HIS A 82 -19.94 -12.23 23.96
N ALA A 83 -21.10 -12.52 24.57
CA ALA A 83 -22.38 -11.91 24.23
C ALA A 83 -22.47 -10.42 24.60
N SER A 84 -21.50 -9.84 25.33
CA SER A 84 -21.53 -8.42 25.65
C SER A 84 -21.40 -7.52 24.42
N ILE A 85 -20.85 -8.03 23.31
CA ILE A 85 -20.81 -7.29 22.04
C ILE A 85 -22.22 -6.98 21.51
N ASP A 86 -23.20 -7.83 21.80
CA ASP A 86 -24.60 -7.65 21.37
C ASP A 86 -25.29 -6.51 22.15
N GLN A 87 -24.78 -6.18 23.34
CA GLN A 87 -25.24 -5.05 24.16
C GLN A 87 -24.38 -3.79 24.00
N GLY A 88 -23.36 -3.85 23.14
CA GLY A 88 -22.38 -2.79 22.94
C GLY A 88 -21.11 -2.98 23.77
N ALA A 89 -19.93 -2.94 23.15
CA ALA A 89 -18.65 -3.00 23.82
C ALA A 89 -17.74 -1.83 23.41
N GLU A 90 -17.07 -1.23 24.39
CA GLU A 90 -16.01 -0.25 24.12
C GLU A 90 -14.73 -0.99 23.66
N PRO A 91 -13.89 -0.37 22.81
CA PRO A 91 -12.61 -0.94 22.41
C PRO A 91 -11.72 -1.34 23.58
N LEU A 92 -11.74 -0.56 24.66
CA LEU A 92 -10.96 -0.87 25.87
C LEU A 92 -11.46 -2.13 26.58
N SER A 93 -12.77 -2.38 26.58
CA SER A 93 -13.34 -3.60 27.13
C SER A 93 -12.95 -4.83 26.30
N ILE A 94 -12.94 -4.69 24.97
CA ILE A 94 -12.48 -5.76 24.06
C ILE A 94 -10.99 -6.05 24.28
N LEU A 95 -10.13 -5.02 24.30
CA LEU A 95 -8.70 -5.19 24.58
C LEU A 95 -8.45 -5.91 25.92
N ARG A 96 -9.13 -5.48 26.98
CA ARG A 96 -8.97 -6.05 28.33
C ARG A 96 -9.51 -7.48 28.41
N GLY A 97 -10.69 -7.74 27.85
CA GLY A 97 -11.35 -9.04 27.88
C GLY A 97 -10.54 -10.12 27.15
N GLY A 98 -9.99 -9.79 25.99
CA GLY A 98 -9.13 -10.69 25.21
C GLY A 98 -7.66 -10.70 25.60
N ARG A 99 -7.23 -9.86 26.55
CA ARG A 99 -5.81 -9.58 26.85
C ARG A 99 -5.00 -9.25 25.58
N LEU A 100 -5.61 -8.49 24.68
CA LEU A 100 -4.94 -8.06 23.45
C LEU A 100 -3.84 -7.06 23.79
N LEU A 101 -2.77 -7.03 22.99
CA LEU A 101 -1.66 -6.12 23.25
C LEU A 101 -2.10 -4.65 23.08
N PRO A 102 -1.78 -3.75 24.02
CA PRO A 102 -2.18 -2.35 23.94
C PRO A 102 -1.74 -1.62 22.66
N ARG A 103 -0.61 -2.03 22.07
CA ARG A 103 -0.10 -1.50 20.79
C ARG A 103 -1.08 -1.68 19.63
N HIS A 104 -1.97 -2.68 19.70
CA HIS A 104 -2.95 -2.96 18.65
C HIS A 104 -4.29 -2.22 18.84
N ARG A 105 -4.39 -1.28 19.80
CA ARG A 105 -5.63 -0.50 20.02
C ARG A 105 -6.11 0.22 18.76
N GLN A 106 -5.21 0.88 18.03
CA GLN A 106 -5.58 1.62 16.82
C GLN A 106 -6.08 0.66 15.73
N LEU A 107 -5.39 -0.46 15.53
CA LEU A 107 -5.80 -1.51 14.60
C LEU A 107 -7.17 -2.07 14.97
N LEU A 108 -7.40 -2.43 16.23
CA LEU A 108 -8.69 -2.91 16.72
C LEU A 108 -9.83 -1.94 16.35
N VAL A 109 -9.64 -0.65 16.62
CA VAL A 109 -10.63 0.38 16.30
C VAL A 109 -10.86 0.45 14.79
N ARG A 110 -9.81 0.41 13.96
CA ARG A 110 -9.96 0.40 12.50
C ARG A 110 -10.74 -0.81 12.00
N LEU A 111 -10.43 -2.00 12.52
CA LEU A 111 -11.10 -3.26 12.17
C LEU A 111 -12.60 -3.20 12.50
N LEU A 112 -12.94 -2.71 13.69
CA LEU A 112 -14.33 -2.52 14.12
C LEU A 112 -15.05 -1.44 13.29
N ASN A 113 -14.37 -0.34 12.96
CA ASN A 113 -14.94 0.71 12.11
C ASN A 113 -15.27 0.19 10.71
N ALA A 114 -14.45 -0.66 10.12
CA ALA A 114 -14.78 -1.30 8.84
C ALA A 114 -16.08 -2.13 8.95
N CYS A 115 -16.29 -2.86 10.05
CA CYS A 115 -17.56 -3.54 10.28
C CYS A 115 -18.76 -2.57 10.43
N VAL A 116 -18.52 -1.34 10.91
CA VAL A 116 -19.56 -0.29 10.96
C VAL A 116 -19.85 0.28 9.57
N GLU A 117 -18.80 0.56 8.78
CA GLU A 117 -18.88 1.04 7.39
C GLU A 117 -19.68 0.06 6.52
N ASP A 118 -19.45 -1.24 6.73
CA ASP A 118 -20.15 -2.32 6.02
C ASP A 118 -21.54 -2.63 6.61
N GLY A 119 -21.97 -1.93 7.67
CA GLY A 119 -23.28 -2.07 8.29
C GLY A 119 -23.48 -3.33 9.13
N TYR A 120 -22.41 -4.06 9.45
CA TYR A 120 -22.47 -5.19 10.38
C TYR A 120 -22.58 -4.74 11.83
N TYR A 121 -21.89 -3.66 12.19
CA TYR A 121 -21.89 -3.07 13.52
C TYR A 121 -22.49 -1.66 13.50
N THR A 122 -22.95 -1.16 14.65
CA THR A 122 -23.17 0.27 14.89
C THR A 122 -22.20 0.79 15.94
N LEU A 123 -21.85 2.08 15.84
CA LEU A 123 -21.05 2.79 16.83
C LEU A 123 -21.90 3.89 17.47
N GLU A 124 -22.28 3.68 18.74
CA GLU A 124 -23.09 4.62 19.52
C GLU A 124 -22.39 4.90 20.85
N HIS A 125 -22.15 6.18 21.17
CA HIS A 125 -21.50 6.60 22.43
C HIS A 125 -20.16 5.87 22.69
N GLY A 126 -19.36 5.61 21.66
CA GLY A 126 -18.08 4.91 21.76
C GLY A 126 -18.17 3.39 21.94
N ARG A 127 -19.37 2.81 21.84
CA ARG A 127 -19.63 1.37 21.98
C ARG A 127 -20.02 0.77 20.63
N TYR A 128 -19.36 -0.34 20.28
CA TYR A 128 -19.63 -1.12 19.09
C TYR A 128 -20.66 -2.19 19.40
N ARG A 129 -21.74 -2.25 18.64
CA ARG A 129 -22.84 -3.21 18.82
C ARG A 129 -23.14 -3.92 17.50
N SER A 130 -23.45 -5.21 17.56
CA SER A 130 -23.96 -5.94 16.38
C SER A 130 -25.24 -5.28 15.84
N ALA A 131 -25.26 -4.94 14.55
CA ALA A 131 -26.37 -4.28 13.87
C ALA A 131 -27.20 -5.27 13.04
N ARG A 132 -26.55 -6.26 12.43
CA ARG A 132 -27.17 -7.34 11.66
C ARG A 132 -26.41 -8.65 11.85
N PRO A 133 -27.03 -9.81 11.58
CA PRO A 133 -26.35 -11.10 11.69
C PRO A 133 -25.10 -11.18 10.82
N ILE A 134 -24.01 -11.71 11.39
CA ILE A 134 -22.78 -12.03 10.66
C ILE A 134 -23.00 -13.34 9.87
N PRO A 135 -22.65 -13.40 8.57
CA PRO A 135 -22.94 -14.55 7.71
C PRO A 135 -21.90 -15.67 7.88
N TYR A 136 -21.72 -16.19 9.10
CA TYR A 136 -20.68 -17.21 9.38
C TYR A 136 -20.76 -18.44 8.49
N GLU A 137 -21.97 -18.91 8.18
CA GLU A 137 -22.18 -20.10 7.34
C GLU A 137 -21.73 -19.90 5.90
N GLN A 138 -21.60 -18.65 5.44
CA GLN A 138 -21.11 -18.35 4.10
C GLN A 138 -19.58 -18.43 4.00
N ARG A 139 -18.83 -18.51 5.11
CA ARG A 139 -17.35 -18.51 5.10
C ARG A 139 -16.75 -19.47 4.07
N PRO A 140 -17.15 -20.77 3.97
CA PRO A 140 -16.56 -21.67 2.99
C PRO A 140 -16.84 -21.26 1.53
N ALA A 141 -18.05 -20.77 1.26
CA ALA A 141 -18.44 -20.30 -0.07
C ALA A 141 -17.69 -19.02 -0.45
N LEU A 142 -17.53 -18.07 0.49
CA LEU A 142 -16.78 -16.83 0.29
C LEU A 142 -15.30 -17.09 0.02
N LEU A 143 -14.68 -18.05 0.71
CA LEU A 143 -13.30 -18.45 0.45
C LEU A 143 -13.14 -19.10 -0.93
N ALA A 144 -14.09 -19.96 -1.32
CA ALA A 144 -14.08 -20.57 -2.65
C ALA A 144 -14.25 -19.51 -3.77
N GLU A 145 -15.16 -18.55 -3.58
CA GLU A 145 -15.35 -17.45 -4.52
C GLU A 145 -14.14 -16.52 -4.57
N LEU A 146 -13.55 -16.17 -3.42
CA LEU A 146 -12.32 -15.38 -3.34
C LEU A 146 -11.19 -16.05 -4.15
N ARG A 147 -10.95 -17.35 -3.94
CA ARG A 147 -9.96 -18.13 -4.72
C ARG A 147 -10.23 -18.05 -6.21
N SER A 148 -11.48 -18.21 -6.63
CA SER A 148 -11.87 -18.11 -8.05
C SER A 148 -11.59 -16.72 -8.65
N CYS A 149 -11.57 -15.68 -7.82
CA CYS A 149 -11.25 -14.32 -8.22
C CYS A 149 -9.74 -14.01 -8.19
N CYS A 150 -8.87 -14.91 -7.71
CA CYS A 150 -7.45 -14.63 -7.52
C CYS A 150 -6.56 -14.87 -8.75
N GLU A 151 -7.10 -15.06 -9.97
CA GLU A 151 -6.30 -15.25 -11.20
C GLU A 151 -5.35 -16.48 -11.15
N GLY A 152 -5.71 -17.52 -10.39
CA GLY A 152 -4.82 -18.67 -10.15
C GLY A 152 -3.71 -18.41 -9.13
N LEU A 153 -3.72 -17.24 -8.48
CA LEU A 153 -2.81 -16.84 -7.41
C LEU A 153 -3.47 -17.10 -6.05
N ASP A 154 -3.84 -18.35 -5.80
CA ASP A 154 -4.60 -18.79 -4.61
C ASP A 154 -3.96 -18.39 -3.27
N VAL A 155 -2.65 -18.14 -3.28
CA VAL A 155 -1.88 -17.61 -2.14
C VAL A 155 -2.47 -16.32 -1.55
N ILE A 156 -3.16 -15.52 -2.35
CA ILE A 156 -3.86 -14.31 -1.89
C ILE A 156 -5.02 -14.72 -0.95
N ALA A 157 -5.87 -15.63 -1.41
CA ALA A 157 -6.99 -16.13 -0.62
C ALA A 157 -6.52 -16.91 0.61
N ASP A 158 -5.47 -17.73 0.47
CA ASP A 158 -4.83 -18.43 1.59
C ASP A 158 -4.33 -17.46 2.67
N THR A 159 -3.78 -16.31 2.24
CA THR A 159 -3.28 -15.30 3.17
C THR A 159 -4.43 -14.61 3.90
N VAL A 160 -5.53 -14.29 3.21
CA VAL A 160 -6.75 -13.74 3.85
C VAL A 160 -7.31 -14.73 4.87
N GLU A 161 -7.46 -16.00 4.49
CA GLU A 161 -7.97 -17.05 5.37
C GLU A 161 -7.08 -17.20 6.60
N ARG A 162 -5.78 -17.41 6.40
CA ARG A 162 -4.81 -17.59 7.48
C ARG A 162 -4.72 -16.37 8.41
N ALA A 163 -4.73 -15.15 7.87
CA ALA A 163 -4.70 -13.93 8.67
C ALA A 163 -5.98 -13.75 9.48
N GLY A 164 -7.13 -14.07 8.89
CA GLY A 164 -8.43 -14.04 9.55
C GLY A 164 -8.53 -15.02 10.71
N GLU A 165 -8.21 -16.29 10.47
CA GLU A 165 -8.23 -17.36 11.49
C GLU A 165 -7.26 -17.07 12.65
N GLN A 166 -6.13 -16.42 12.36
CA GLN A 166 -5.12 -16.07 13.36
C GLN A 166 -5.28 -14.65 13.94
N LEU A 167 -6.35 -13.92 13.62
CA LEU A 167 -6.50 -12.52 14.00
C LEU A 167 -6.37 -12.33 15.51
N PHE A 168 -7.07 -13.14 16.32
CA PHE A 168 -6.96 -13.06 17.78
C PHE A 168 -5.55 -13.40 18.28
N ALA A 169 -4.91 -14.42 17.71
CA ALA A 169 -3.56 -14.84 18.11
C ALA A 169 -2.51 -13.76 17.80
N MET A 170 -2.62 -13.10 16.65
CA MET A 170 -1.80 -11.94 16.29
C MET A 170 -2.04 -10.77 17.24
N MET A 171 -3.30 -10.43 17.51
CA MET A 171 -3.68 -9.29 18.34
C MET A 171 -3.32 -9.49 19.83
N SER A 172 -3.25 -10.73 20.30
CA SER A 172 -2.81 -11.09 21.66
C SER A 172 -1.30 -11.29 21.79
N GLY A 173 -0.56 -11.33 20.68
CA GLY A 173 0.88 -11.58 20.65
C GLY A 173 1.27 -13.06 20.79
N ALA A 174 0.30 -13.97 20.67
CA ALA A 174 0.58 -15.41 20.65
C ALA A 174 1.31 -15.85 19.36
N VAL A 175 1.14 -15.09 18.27
CA VAL A 175 1.82 -15.31 17.00
C VAL A 175 2.28 -13.96 16.43
N GLU A 176 3.47 -13.92 15.83
CA GLU A 176 4.00 -12.70 15.21
C GLU A 176 3.34 -12.44 13.84
N PRO A 177 2.67 -11.30 13.61
CA PRO A 177 1.91 -11.05 12.39
C PRO A 177 2.71 -11.19 11.10
N VAL A 178 3.98 -10.78 11.12
CA VAL A 178 4.86 -10.87 9.95
C VAL A 178 5.00 -12.32 9.48
N SER A 179 5.13 -13.29 10.38
CA SER A 179 5.22 -14.73 10.01
C SER A 179 3.91 -15.31 9.45
N VAL A 180 2.77 -14.70 9.76
CA VAL A 180 1.45 -15.13 9.27
C VAL A 180 1.20 -14.62 7.85
N ILE A 181 1.57 -13.35 7.61
CA ILE A 181 1.42 -12.69 6.30
C ILE A 181 2.55 -13.09 5.33
N PHE A 182 3.77 -13.27 5.86
CA PHE A 182 4.98 -13.65 5.11
C PHE A 182 5.63 -14.92 5.69
N PRO A 183 5.02 -16.10 5.54
CA PRO A 183 5.66 -17.36 5.94
C PRO A 183 6.99 -17.57 5.21
N GLU A 184 7.96 -18.24 5.86
CA GLU A 184 9.28 -18.53 5.27
C GLU A 184 9.21 -19.30 3.92
N SER A 185 8.16 -20.10 3.72
CA SER A 185 7.89 -20.81 2.47
C SER A 185 7.13 -19.98 1.41
N ALA A 186 6.66 -18.79 1.79
CA ALA A 186 5.77 -17.94 0.99
C ALA A 186 6.43 -16.60 0.65
N SER A 187 7.74 -16.62 0.40
CA SER A 187 8.48 -15.53 -0.27
C SER A 187 7.81 -15.03 -1.55
N SER A 188 6.84 -15.78 -2.09
CA SER A 188 6.02 -15.45 -3.26
C SER A 188 4.67 -14.78 -2.97
N GLY A 189 4.07 -14.90 -1.78
CA GLY A 189 2.63 -14.61 -1.60
C GLY A 189 2.23 -13.14 -1.78
N VAL A 190 2.81 -12.26 -0.96
CA VAL A 190 2.51 -10.82 -1.02
C VAL A 190 3.21 -10.15 -2.21
N GLU A 191 4.38 -10.65 -2.61
CA GLU A 191 5.07 -10.18 -3.81
C GLU A 191 4.19 -10.36 -5.06
N VAL A 192 3.53 -11.51 -5.18
CA VAL A 192 2.57 -11.81 -6.25
C VAL A 192 1.42 -10.80 -6.28
N LEU A 193 0.90 -10.38 -5.12
CA LEU A 193 -0.15 -9.35 -5.07
C LEU A 193 0.33 -8.01 -5.66
N TYR A 194 1.54 -7.57 -5.31
CA TYR A 194 2.08 -6.28 -5.76
C TYR A 194 2.63 -6.32 -7.20
N GLN A 195 3.06 -7.48 -7.69
CA GLN A 195 3.71 -7.60 -8.99
C GLN A 195 2.82 -8.23 -10.07
N GLN A 196 2.04 -9.27 -9.74
CA GLN A 196 1.41 -10.17 -10.72
C GLN A 196 -0.11 -10.11 -10.72
N PHE A 197 -0.75 -9.74 -9.59
CA PHE A 197 -2.20 -9.58 -9.55
C PHE A 197 -2.66 -8.41 -10.45
N SER A 198 -3.88 -8.44 -11.00
CA SER A 198 -4.31 -7.47 -12.02
C SER A 198 -4.13 -6.00 -11.62
N PHE A 199 -4.39 -5.64 -10.36
CA PHE A 199 -4.16 -4.26 -9.89
C PHE A 199 -2.67 -3.92 -9.81
N GLY A 200 -1.84 -4.83 -9.30
CA GLY A 200 -0.39 -4.63 -9.25
C GLY A 200 0.19 -4.45 -10.65
N ARG A 201 -0.18 -5.33 -11.58
CA ARG A 201 0.22 -5.23 -13.00
C ARG A 201 -0.21 -3.89 -13.60
N TYR A 202 -1.48 -3.52 -13.45
CA TYR A 202 -2.02 -2.29 -13.98
C TYR A 202 -1.24 -1.05 -13.54
N PHE A 203 -1.02 -0.87 -12.23
CA PHE A 203 -0.29 0.29 -11.73
C PHE A 203 1.19 0.27 -12.07
N ASN A 204 1.84 -0.90 -12.06
CA ASN A 204 3.25 -1.01 -12.43
C ASN A 204 3.48 -0.77 -13.93
N GLN A 205 2.55 -1.19 -14.80
CA GLN A 205 2.60 -0.87 -16.23
C GLN A 205 2.48 0.64 -16.45
N ILE A 206 1.62 1.34 -15.70
CA ILE A 206 1.52 2.80 -15.77
C ILE A 206 2.85 3.44 -15.37
N ALA A 207 3.47 2.98 -14.27
CA ALA A 207 4.77 3.47 -13.82
C ALA A 207 5.86 3.24 -14.89
N ALA A 208 5.88 2.05 -15.51
CA ALA A 208 6.78 1.74 -16.63
C ALA A 208 6.54 2.70 -17.81
N GLY A 209 5.29 2.93 -18.20
CA GLY A 209 4.95 3.86 -19.28
C GLY A 209 5.39 5.31 -19.01
N VAL A 210 5.29 5.79 -17.77
CA VAL A 210 5.81 7.11 -17.38
C VAL A 210 7.33 7.16 -17.53
N ILE A 211 8.04 6.11 -17.12
CA ILE A 211 9.50 6.01 -17.30
C ILE A 211 9.88 5.99 -18.77
N THR A 212 9.16 5.29 -19.64
CA THR A 212 9.41 5.30 -21.09
C THR A 212 9.30 6.73 -21.66
N GLY A 213 8.31 7.51 -21.22
CA GLY A 213 8.18 8.93 -21.57
C GLY A 213 9.39 9.77 -21.12
N LEU A 214 9.85 9.54 -19.89
CA LEU A 214 11.04 10.20 -19.32
C LEU A 214 12.33 9.87 -20.07
N ILE A 215 12.55 8.61 -20.41
CA ILE A 215 13.71 8.17 -21.19
C ILE A 215 13.75 8.90 -22.53
N HIS A 216 12.61 8.99 -23.22
CA HIS A 216 12.52 9.67 -24.50
C HIS A 216 12.91 11.14 -24.39
N GLU A 217 12.31 11.89 -23.46
CA GLU A 217 12.66 13.30 -23.20
C GLU A 217 14.15 13.47 -22.83
N HIS A 218 14.66 12.63 -21.92
CA HIS A 218 16.03 12.72 -21.42
C HIS A 218 17.07 12.51 -22.53
N GLN A 219 16.88 11.50 -23.38
CA GLN A 219 17.77 11.20 -24.50
C GLN A 219 17.87 12.35 -25.51
N HIS A 220 16.79 13.11 -25.71
CA HIS A 220 16.79 14.27 -26.62
C HIS A 220 17.43 15.53 -26.00
N SER A 221 17.53 15.59 -24.67
CA SER A 221 18.05 16.76 -23.96
C SER A 221 19.57 16.87 -23.92
N GLY A 222 20.30 15.79 -24.23
CA GLY A 222 21.77 15.74 -24.14
C GLY A 222 22.32 15.93 -22.71
N ARG A 223 21.48 15.71 -21.68
CA ARG A 223 21.88 15.75 -20.27
C ARG A 223 22.78 14.54 -19.93
N GLY A 224 23.46 14.62 -18.79
CA GLY A 224 24.28 13.52 -18.24
C GLY A 224 23.45 12.27 -17.86
N PRO A 225 23.95 11.37 -17.01
CA PRO A 225 23.25 10.12 -16.70
C PRO A 225 21.85 10.37 -16.13
N LEU A 226 20.89 9.56 -16.55
CA LEU A 226 19.56 9.49 -15.93
C LEU A 226 19.68 8.79 -14.58
N ARG A 227 19.44 9.51 -13.49
CA ARG A 227 19.56 8.99 -12.12
C ARG A 227 18.19 8.79 -11.50
N ILE A 228 17.87 7.55 -11.17
CA ILE A 228 16.60 7.15 -10.57
C ILE A 228 16.87 6.66 -9.14
N LEU A 229 16.10 7.13 -8.17
CA LEU A 229 16.09 6.63 -6.80
C LEU A 229 14.76 5.94 -6.53
N GLU A 230 14.77 4.64 -6.23
CA GLU A 230 13.61 3.96 -5.69
C GLU A 230 13.70 3.90 -4.17
N VAL A 231 12.67 4.39 -3.49
CA VAL A 231 12.58 4.41 -2.02
C VAL A 231 11.54 3.40 -1.55
N GLY A 232 11.93 2.56 -0.58
CA GLY A 232 11.08 1.48 -0.08
C GLY A 232 10.72 0.45 -1.14
N GLY A 233 11.71 0.02 -1.93
CA GLY A 233 11.49 -0.92 -3.03
C GLY A 233 10.99 -2.30 -2.57
N GLY A 234 11.16 -2.66 -1.29
CA GLY A 234 10.56 -3.85 -0.69
C GLY A 234 10.86 -5.14 -1.48
N THR A 235 9.81 -5.81 -1.96
CA THR A 235 9.94 -7.06 -2.74
C THR A 235 10.38 -6.84 -4.20
N GLY A 236 10.59 -5.59 -4.61
CA GLY A 236 10.95 -5.23 -5.98
C GLY A 236 9.80 -5.38 -6.98
N GLY A 237 8.56 -5.32 -6.50
CA GLY A 237 7.37 -5.51 -7.34
C GLY A 237 7.29 -4.49 -8.47
N THR A 238 7.45 -3.20 -8.15
CA THR A 238 7.51 -2.13 -9.14
C THR A 238 8.82 -2.15 -9.91
N THR A 239 9.96 -2.30 -9.23
CA THR A 239 11.30 -2.44 -9.84
C THR A 239 11.33 -3.43 -11.01
N ALA A 240 10.69 -4.59 -10.86
CA ALA A 240 10.65 -5.64 -11.89
C ALA A 240 9.95 -5.21 -13.19
N TRP A 241 9.09 -4.18 -13.16
CA TRP A 241 8.47 -3.57 -14.33
C TRP A 241 9.27 -2.40 -14.89
N LEU A 242 10.07 -1.72 -14.05
CA LEU A 242 10.83 -0.54 -14.46
C LEU A 242 12.19 -0.89 -15.11
N LEU A 243 12.93 -1.85 -14.55
CA LEU A 243 14.28 -2.19 -15.03
C LEU A 243 14.33 -2.67 -16.50
N PRO A 244 13.36 -3.44 -17.02
CA PRO A 244 13.34 -3.81 -18.44
C PRO A 244 13.32 -2.61 -19.39
N GLU A 245 12.60 -1.55 -19.04
CA GLU A 245 12.50 -0.32 -19.85
C GLU A 245 13.83 0.46 -19.89
N LEU A 246 14.67 0.28 -18.87
CA LEU A 246 15.94 1.00 -18.72
C LEU A 246 17.12 0.27 -19.37
N ARG A 247 16.97 -1.00 -19.77
CA ARG A 247 18.07 -1.86 -20.24
C ARG A 247 18.86 -1.29 -21.42
N ASN A 248 18.20 -0.58 -22.33
CA ASN A 248 18.80 -0.04 -23.54
C ASN A 248 19.14 1.46 -23.43
N VAL A 249 19.09 2.03 -22.23
CA VAL A 249 19.43 3.44 -21.98
C VAL A 249 20.94 3.54 -21.76
N ALA A 250 21.62 4.34 -22.60
CA ALA A 250 23.08 4.37 -22.67
C ALA A 250 23.78 4.89 -21.39
N ASP A 251 23.11 5.71 -20.58
CA ASP A 251 23.69 6.27 -19.35
C ASP A 251 22.60 6.42 -18.28
N VAL A 252 22.35 5.34 -17.55
CA VAL A 252 21.34 5.24 -16.49
C VAL A 252 21.98 4.73 -15.20
N ARG A 253 21.50 5.25 -14.06
CA ARG A 253 21.80 4.72 -12.73
C ARG A 253 20.50 4.55 -11.96
N TYR A 254 20.28 3.37 -11.41
CA TYR A 254 19.10 3.05 -10.63
C TYR A 254 19.51 2.72 -9.20
N CYS A 255 19.23 3.59 -8.25
CA CYS A 255 19.51 3.36 -6.84
C CYS A 255 18.28 2.73 -6.18
N PHE A 256 18.31 1.42 -5.95
CA PHE A 256 17.29 0.69 -5.20
C PHE A 256 17.55 0.86 -3.70
N THR A 257 16.55 1.32 -2.95
CA THR A 257 16.67 1.47 -1.50
C THR A 257 15.51 0.89 -0.72
N ASP A 258 15.82 0.38 0.47
CA ASP A 258 14.84 -0.05 1.47
C ASP A 258 15.42 0.17 2.87
N ILE A 259 14.57 0.32 3.89
CA ILE A 259 15.01 0.39 5.29
C ILE A 259 15.56 -0.97 5.77
N SER A 260 15.08 -2.07 5.19
CA SER A 260 15.44 -3.43 5.54
C SER A 260 16.61 -3.95 4.69
N ALA A 261 17.72 -4.30 5.35
CA ALA A 261 18.85 -4.97 4.72
C ALA A 261 18.46 -6.30 4.01
N LEU A 262 17.38 -6.95 4.45
CA LEU A 262 16.92 -8.20 3.85
C LEU A 262 16.34 -7.95 2.45
N PHE A 263 15.56 -6.88 2.28
CA PHE A 263 14.97 -6.54 0.99
C PHE A 263 16.02 -6.07 -0.01
N SER A 264 16.98 -5.24 0.41
CA SER A 264 18.09 -4.82 -0.46
C SER A 264 18.91 -6.02 -0.97
N ARG A 265 19.25 -7.00 -0.12
CA ARG A 265 19.99 -8.20 -0.53
C ARG A 265 19.19 -9.10 -1.49
N ARG A 266 17.88 -9.29 -1.23
CA ARG A 266 17.02 -10.06 -2.13
C ARG A 266 16.88 -9.37 -3.49
N ALA A 267 16.79 -8.05 -3.51
CA ALA A 267 16.76 -7.27 -4.75
C ALA A 267 18.08 -7.41 -5.51
N GLU A 268 19.23 -7.37 -4.83
CA GLU A 268 20.56 -7.58 -5.42
C GLU A 268 20.69 -8.95 -6.09
N GLU A 269 20.22 -10.02 -5.44
CA GLU A 269 20.16 -11.36 -6.03
C GLU A 269 19.18 -11.45 -7.22
N LYS A 270 17.99 -10.83 -7.10
CA LYS A 270 16.92 -10.89 -8.10
C LYS A 270 17.23 -10.09 -9.37
N PHE A 271 17.90 -8.96 -9.23
CA PHE A 271 18.16 -8.01 -10.31
C PHE A 271 19.65 -7.95 -10.69
N SER A 272 20.41 -8.99 -10.37
CA SER A 272 21.85 -9.09 -10.64
C SER A 272 22.22 -9.02 -12.13
N GLU A 273 21.25 -9.19 -13.04
CA GLU A 273 21.45 -9.04 -14.48
C GLU A 273 21.55 -7.57 -14.94
N TYR A 274 21.21 -6.61 -14.08
CA TYR A 274 21.20 -5.18 -14.40
C TYR A 274 22.40 -4.47 -13.75
N ASP A 275 23.49 -4.31 -14.50
CA ASP A 275 24.75 -3.71 -14.02
C ASP A 275 24.64 -2.23 -13.60
N PHE A 276 23.54 -1.56 -13.96
CA PHE A 276 23.28 -0.17 -13.62
C PHE A 276 22.49 0.03 -12.32
N VAL A 277 22.17 -1.06 -11.61
CA VAL A 277 21.46 -1.00 -10.33
C VAL A 277 22.44 -0.95 -9.16
N GLU A 278 22.32 0.09 -8.35
CA GLU A 278 23.04 0.27 -7.09
C GLU A 278 22.07 0.01 -5.92
N TYR A 279 22.54 -0.64 -4.85
CA TYR A 279 21.72 -0.96 -3.69
C TYR A 279 22.20 -0.19 -2.47
N ALA A 280 21.28 0.45 -1.76
CA ALA A 280 21.58 1.15 -0.52
C ALA A 280 20.44 1.01 0.49
N GLN A 281 20.72 1.35 1.75
CA GLN A 281 19.67 1.51 2.75
C GLN A 281 19.22 2.96 2.80
N PHE A 282 17.92 3.18 2.93
CA PHE A 282 17.37 4.51 3.09
C PHE A 282 16.17 4.53 4.04
N ASP A 283 16.30 5.30 5.12
CA ASP A 283 15.25 5.55 6.09
C ASP A 283 14.58 6.89 5.77
N LEU A 284 13.36 6.83 5.25
CA LEU A 284 12.53 7.99 4.88
C LEU A 284 12.20 8.93 6.05
N GLN A 285 12.45 8.50 7.29
CA GLN A 285 12.18 9.27 8.49
C GLN A 285 13.41 10.06 8.98
N LYS A 286 14.56 9.89 8.33
CA LYS A 286 15.81 10.60 8.65
C LYS A 286 16.23 11.50 7.49
N PRO A 287 16.94 12.61 7.75
CA PRO A 287 17.44 13.47 6.69
C PRO A 287 18.26 12.69 5.63
N ALA A 288 18.00 12.96 4.35
CA ALA A 288 18.65 12.29 3.23
C ALA A 288 20.16 12.57 3.18
N SER A 289 20.55 13.82 3.48
CA SER A 289 21.94 14.27 3.53
C SER A 289 22.79 13.53 4.56
N GLU A 290 22.19 13.13 5.69
CA GLU A 290 22.87 12.35 6.75
C GLU A 290 23.10 10.89 6.35
N GLN A 291 22.41 10.42 5.31
CA GLN A 291 22.46 9.04 4.82
C GLN A 291 23.27 8.91 3.52
N GLY A 292 23.91 10.00 3.07
CA GLY A 292 24.72 10.02 1.85
C GLY A 292 23.96 10.36 0.57
N PHE A 293 22.67 10.70 0.67
CA PHE A 293 21.86 11.12 -0.47
C PHE A 293 21.91 12.64 -0.64
N ARG A 294 22.38 13.09 -1.80
CA ARG A 294 22.57 14.51 -2.10
C ARG A 294 21.28 15.12 -2.68
N ALA A 295 20.88 16.27 -2.15
CA ALA A 295 19.76 17.05 -2.70
C ALA A 295 19.98 17.47 -4.16
N GLY A 296 18.94 17.35 -4.98
CA GLY A 296 19.00 17.67 -6.42
C GLY A 296 19.88 16.74 -7.24
N HIS A 297 20.18 15.53 -6.74
CA HIS A 297 21.02 14.56 -7.43
C HIS A 297 20.26 13.64 -8.39
N TYR A 298 19.03 13.24 -8.04
CA TYR A 298 18.23 12.31 -8.82
C TYR A 298 17.24 13.05 -9.72
N ASP A 299 17.04 12.51 -10.92
CA ASP A 299 16.10 13.03 -11.92
C ASP A 299 14.68 12.47 -11.70
N LEU A 300 14.57 11.28 -11.09
CA LEU A 300 13.31 10.63 -10.74
C LEU A 300 13.42 9.95 -9.38
N ILE A 301 12.36 10.10 -8.56
CA ILE A 301 12.17 9.32 -7.34
C ILE A 301 10.93 8.44 -7.52
N VAL A 302 11.09 7.12 -7.30
CA VAL A 302 10.02 6.13 -7.33
C VAL A 302 9.69 5.72 -5.90
N ALA A 303 8.43 5.86 -5.49
CA ALA A 303 7.96 5.56 -4.14
C ALA A 303 6.66 4.76 -4.18
N ALA A 304 6.75 3.45 -4.42
CA ALA A 304 5.58 2.58 -4.52
C ALA A 304 5.12 2.08 -3.14
N ASN A 305 3.95 2.55 -2.67
CA ASN A 305 3.33 2.09 -1.42
C ASN A 305 4.23 2.17 -0.16
N VAL A 306 5.11 3.17 -0.04
CA VAL A 306 6.01 3.33 1.12
C VAL A 306 5.73 4.57 1.98
N ILE A 307 5.33 5.69 1.36
CA ILE A 307 5.29 7.00 2.05
C ILE A 307 4.30 6.97 3.23
N HIS A 308 3.17 6.27 3.07
CA HIS A 308 2.13 6.15 4.09
C HIS A 308 2.59 5.42 5.36
N ALA A 309 3.69 4.67 5.31
CA ALA A 309 4.23 3.91 6.44
C ALA A 309 5.14 4.77 7.35
N THR A 310 5.32 6.05 7.03
CA THR A 310 6.15 6.98 7.81
C THR A 310 5.34 7.71 8.88
N GLN A 311 6.00 8.15 9.96
CA GLN A 311 5.32 8.88 11.05
C GLN A 311 4.78 10.25 10.63
N HIS A 312 5.44 10.94 9.70
CA HIS A 312 5.06 12.29 9.28
C HIS A 312 5.26 12.47 7.77
N VAL A 313 4.18 12.26 7.01
CA VAL A 313 4.17 12.35 5.53
C VAL A 313 4.78 13.66 5.03
N GLY A 314 4.46 14.80 5.62
CA GLY A 314 5.02 16.09 5.19
C GLY A 314 6.54 16.21 5.36
N GLN A 315 7.11 15.54 6.37
CA GLN A 315 8.55 15.55 6.63
C GLN A 315 9.24 14.59 5.67
N THR A 316 8.62 13.44 5.41
CA THR A 316 9.08 12.49 4.40
C THR A 316 9.07 13.09 3.00
N LEU A 317 8.01 13.81 2.62
CA LEU A 317 7.95 14.51 1.32
C LEU A 317 8.96 15.66 1.24
N HIS A 318 9.24 16.36 2.34
CA HIS A 318 10.29 17.38 2.36
C HIS A 318 11.70 16.78 2.22
N ASN A 319 11.86 15.52 2.61
CA ASN A 319 13.13 14.80 2.58
C ASN A 319 13.48 14.21 1.21
N LEU A 320 12.48 14.02 0.34
CA LEU A 320 12.60 13.52 -1.03
C LEU A 320 12.77 14.68 -2.01
#